data_AF-A0A5C7P1Y3-F1
#
_entry.id   AF-A0A5C7P1Y3-F1
#
_cell.length_a   1.000
_cell.length_b   1.000
_cell.length_c   1.000
_cell.angle_alpha   90.00
_cell.angle_beta   90.00
_cell.angle_gamma   90.00
#
_symmetry.space_group_name_H-M   'P 1'
#
loop_
_entity.id
_entity.type
_entity.pdbx_description
1 polymer ?
#
loop_
_entity_poly.entity_id
_entity_poly.type
_entity_poly.pdbx_seq_one_letter_code
_entity_poly.pdbx_strand_id
1 'polypeptide(L)'
;MSKGKKPPSPEQVAAAKAKAEAKALAAQKKAEEAAKKLAEELKSDQQWVDAHQGSLSAEERDELYRQGSRRCKDTTLESGKITLACPLPKKLQYCVEADPFDPPLGRVPGALGGKLSPEISKSLKDGKTCINGEFVSAEEGGSYLSPYVPWGPISGATKDGKPVLTDGNSSGVTIGTGVDLGAISQPDPYLKQLEAAGVSKATRDKLKPLLGKKKADACKALREAKGDGTMVLPAEDVEKIDTLAFKSRVPILKSQFATARSSRMANLQSAIAQEKKAKQPDAVKIAALEAQAVKVKASSFDDLTCNQQSVLFSTMYHEGSIGKANSAPFVNALLEGDDDAAQAALKAKSESSNKLLAQRGKAELAFYTGGS
;
A
#
# COMPACT_ATOMS: atom_id res chain seq x y z
N MET A 1 -53.88 29.87 22.18
CA MET A 1 -53.93 30.21 20.74
C MET A 1 -53.08 29.20 19.97
N SER A 2 -53.68 28.18 19.36
CA SER A 2 -52.96 27.25 18.49
C SER A 2 -53.26 27.61 17.04
N LYS A 3 -52.24 28.05 16.29
CA LYS A 3 -52.36 28.40 14.86
C LYS A 3 -52.57 27.11 14.06
N GLY A 4 -53.82 26.76 13.80
CA GLY A 4 -54.18 25.62 12.95
C GLY A 4 -53.70 25.84 11.51
N LYS A 5 -52.78 25.00 11.03
CA LYS A 5 -52.39 24.96 9.62
C LYS A 5 -53.60 24.55 8.79
N LYS A 6 -53.96 25.38 7.80
CA LYS A 6 -55.02 25.08 6.83
C LYS A 6 -54.64 23.80 6.06
N PRO A 7 -55.54 22.80 5.92
CA PRO A 7 -55.24 21.59 5.18
C PRO A 7 -54.94 21.89 3.71
N PRO A 8 -54.05 21.12 3.06
CA PRO A 8 -53.66 21.34 1.67
C PRO A 8 -54.86 21.23 0.73
N SER A 9 -54.90 22.06 -0.31
CA SER A 9 -55.98 22.03 -1.29
C SER A 9 -55.95 20.72 -2.11
N PRO A 10 -57.07 20.29 -2.69
CA PRO A 10 -57.11 19.11 -3.57
C PRO A 10 -56.10 19.17 -4.72
N GLU A 11 -55.85 20.36 -5.27
CA GLU A 11 -54.80 20.61 -6.27
C GLU A 11 -53.38 20.37 -5.72
N GLN A 12 -53.10 20.80 -4.49
CA GLN A 12 -51.79 20.57 -3.85
C GLN A 12 -51.57 19.08 -3.56
N VAL A 13 -52.62 18.35 -3.21
CA VAL A 13 -52.57 16.89 -3.02
C VAL A 13 -52.37 16.17 -4.35
N ALA A 14 -53.08 16.57 -5.42
CA ALA A 14 -52.93 16.01 -6.76
C ALA A 14 -51.52 16.26 -7.35
N ALA A 15 -51.00 17.49 -7.20
CA ALA A 15 -49.65 17.84 -7.65
C ALA A 15 -48.55 17.08 -6.88
N ALA A 16 -48.72 16.87 -5.57
CA ALA A 16 -47.80 16.08 -4.76
C ALA A 16 -47.81 14.60 -5.17
N LYS A 17 -48.99 14.04 -5.47
CA LYS A 17 -49.15 12.66 -5.95
C LYS A 17 -48.49 12.46 -7.33
N ALA A 18 -48.76 13.36 -8.27
CA ALA A 18 -48.14 13.32 -9.60
C ALA A 18 -46.60 13.42 -9.54
N LYS A 19 -46.06 14.26 -8.65
CA LYS A 19 -44.60 14.37 -8.43
C LYS A 19 -44.00 13.10 -7.81
N ALA A 20 -44.71 12.44 -6.90
CA ALA A 20 -44.28 11.18 -6.31
C ALA A 20 -44.29 10.03 -7.34
N GLU A 21 -45.33 9.95 -8.16
CA GLU A 21 -45.45 8.97 -9.25
C GLU A 21 -44.36 9.16 -10.31
N ALA A 22 -44.09 10.41 -10.73
CA ALA A 22 -42.99 10.71 -11.65
C ALA A 22 -41.61 10.31 -11.07
N LYS A 23 -41.38 10.53 -9.76
CA LYS A 23 -40.15 10.13 -9.08
C LYS A 23 -40.02 8.60 -9.00
N ALA A 24 -41.11 7.89 -8.74
CA ALA A 24 -41.14 6.43 -8.73
C ALA A 24 -40.84 5.84 -10.12
N LEU A 25 -41.46 6.39 -11.17
CA LEU A 25 -41.22 5.96 -12.55
C LEU A 25 -39.77 6.21 -12.99
N ALA A 26 -39.20 7.38 -12.63
CA ALA A 26 -37.79 7.68 -12.90
C ALA A 26 -36.84 6.73 -12.14
N ALA A 27 -37.17 6.38 -10.89
CA ALA A 27 -36.40 5.42 -10.11
C ALA A 27 -36.48 4.00 -10.72
N GLN A 28 -37.65 3.59 -11.20
CA GLN A 28 -37.85 2.31 -11.87
C GLN A 28 -37.03 2.22 -13.16
N LYS A 29 -37.10 3.23 -14.04
CA LYS A 29 -36.29 3.27 -15.27
C LYS A 29 -34.80 3.19 -14.98
N LYS A 30 -34.33 3.92 -13.95
CA LYS A 30 -32.93 3.88 -13.53
C LYS A 30 -32.52 2.50 -12.98
N ALA A 31 -33.42 1.83 -12.26
CA ALA A 31 -33.18 0.47 -11.76
C ALA A 31 -33.12 -0.55 -12.90
N GLU A 32 -33.98 -0.44 -13.91
CA GLU A 32 -33.98 -1.29 -15.11
C GLU A 32 -32.70 -1.10 -15.94
N GLU A 33 -32.27 0.13 -16.15
CA GLU A 33 -31.00 0.44 -16.82
C GLU A 33 -29.79 -0.10 -16.04
N ALA A 34 -29.78 0.06 -14.71
CA ALA A 34 -28.74 -0.50 -13.86
C ALA A 34 -28.71 -2.04 -13.90
N ALA A 35 -29.88 -2.69 -13.91
CA ALA A 35 -29.99 -4.14 -14.00
C ALA A 35 -29.48 -4.67 -15.35
N LYS A 36 -29.81 -3.99 -16.47
CA LYS A 36 -29.27 -4.34 -17.80
C LYS A 36 -27.74 -4.25 -17.82
N LYS A 37 -27.20 -3.15 -17.29
CA LYS A 37 -25.74 -2.96 -17.21
C LYS A 37 -25.06 -4.04 -16.36
N LEU A 38 -25.65 -4.40 -15.22
CA LEU A 38 -25.13 -5.48 -14.37
C LEU A 38 -25.18 -6.84 -15.05
N ALA A 39 -26.24 -7.13 -15.83
CA ALA A 39 -26.35 -8.37 -16.59
C ALA A 39 -25.30 -8.47 -17.71
N GLU A 40 -25.06 -7.36 -18.43
CA GLU A 40 -23.99 -7.28 -19.43
C GLU A 40 -22.60 -7.46 -18.80
N GLU A 41 -22.35 -6.80 -17.66
CA GLU A 41 -21.10 -6.91 -16.91
C GLU A 41 -20.88 -8.33 -16.38
N LEU A 42 -21.92 -8.98 -15.84
CA LEU A 42 -21.88 -10.36 -15.38
C LEU A 42 -21.53 -11.31 -16.53
N LYS A 43 -22.17 -11.13 -17.69
CA LYS A 43 -21.87 -11.95 -18.88
C LYS A 43 -20.43 -11.78 -19.33
N SER A 44 -19.93 -10.53 -19.36
CA SER A 44 -18.54 -10.23 -19.71
C SER A 44 -17.56 -10.85 -18.72
N ASP A 45 -17.83 -10.73 -17.42
CA ASP A 45 -16.97 -11.28 -16.37
C ASP A 45 -16.99 -12.81 -16.38
N GLN A 46 -18.14 -13.45 -16.64
CA GLN A 46 -18.22 -14.90 -16.78
C GLN A 46 -17.42 -15.41 -17.99
N GLN A 47 -17.52 -14.73 -19.15
CA GLN A 47 -16.70 -15.05 -20.32
C GLN A 47 -15.21 -14.93 -20.02
N TRP A 48 -14.82 -13.94 -19.22
CA TRP A 48 -13.46 -13.78 -18.77
C TRP A 48 -13.03 -14.93 -17.85
N VAL A 49 -13.86 -15.32 -16.86
CA VAL A 49 -13.57 -16.46 -15.97
C VAL A 49 -13.40 -17.73 -16.77
N ASP A 50 -14.31 -18.01 -17.72
CA ASP A 50 -14.24 -19.20 -18.56
C ASP A 50 -12.94 -19.27 -19.37
N ALA A 51 -12.45 -18.12 -19.85
CA ALA A 51 -11.21 -18.03 -20.61
C ALA A 51 -9.93 -18.14 -19.76
N HIS A 52 -9.96 -17.79 -18.47
CA HIS A 52 -8.75 -17.67 -17.64
C HIS A 52 -8.67 -18.68 -16.49
N GLN A 53 -9.77 -19.31 -16.07
CA GLN A 53 -9.73 -20.25 -14.93
C GLN A 53 -8.81 -21.45 -15.16
N GLY A 54 -8.60 -21.84 -16.43
CA GLY A 54 -7.68 -22.93 -16.79
C GLY A 54 -6.20 -22.60 -16.56
N SER A 55 -5.83 -21.32 -16.55
CA SER A 55 -4.44 -20.89 -16.28
C SER A 55 -4.14 -20.66 -14.80
N LEU A 56 -5.15 -20.70 -13.93
CA LEU A 56 -5.00 -20.52 -12.49
C LEU A 56 -4.69 -21.85 -11.79
N SER A 57 -3.89 -21.80 -10.72
CA SER A 57 -3.74 -22.96 -9.82
C SER A 57 -5.07 -23.32 -9.16
N ALA A 58 -5.15 -24.51 -8.54
CA ALA A 58 -6.34 -24.91 -7.80
C ALA A 58 -6.67 -23.92 -6.67
N GLU A 59 -5.66 -23.45 -5.96
CA GLU A 59 -5.75 -22.48 -4.87
C GLU A 59 -6.13 -21.08 -5.38
N GLU A 60 -5.59 -20.65 -6.53
CA GLU A 60 -5.96 -19.36 -7.14
C GLU A 60 -7.41 -19.37 -7.65
N ARG A 61 -7.87 -20.49 -8.22
CA ARG A 61 -9.28 -20.68 -8.59
C ARG A 61 -10.20 -20.67 -7.37
N ASP A 62 -9.83 -21.39 -6.32
CA ASP A 62 -10.57 -21.41 -5.06
C ASP A 62 -10.65 -19.99 -4.44
N GLU A 63 -9.58 -19.21 -4.53
CA GLU A 63 -9.63 -17.81 -4.09
C GLU A 63 -10.54 -16.95 -4.99
N LEU A 64 -10.48 -17.11 -6.31
CA LEU A 64 -11.35 -16.38 -7.23
C LEU A 64 -12.83 -16.66 -6.94
N TYR A 65 -13.15 -17.94 -6.71
CA TYR A 65 -14.47 -18.36 -6.26
C TYR A 65 -14.87 -17.67 -4.94
N ARG A 66 -14.01 -17.70 -3.92
CA ARG A 66 -14.29 -17.04 -2.62
C ARG A 66 -14.55 -15.54 -2.74
N GLN A 67 -13.90 -14.85 -3.67
CA GLN A 67 -14.15 -13.43 -3.91
C GLN A 67 -15.51 -13.19 -4.58
N GLY A 68 -15.87 -14.04 -5.55
CA GLY A 68 -17.21 -14.01 -6.15
C GLY A 68 -18.31 -14.30 -5.11
N SER A 69 -18.12 -15.36 -4.31
CA SER A 69 -19.13 -15.80 -3.32
C SER A 69 -19.33 -14.83 -2.16
N ARG A 70 -18.27 -14.10 -1.74
CA ARG A 70 -18.39 -13.01 -0.77
C ARG A 70 -19.32 -11.90 -1.23
N ARG A 71 -19.31 -11.60 -2.54
CA ARG A 71 -20.20 -10.60 -3.11
C ARG A 71 -21.60 -11.17 -3.33
N CYS A 72 -21.70 -12.40 -3.84
CA CYS A 72 -22.96 -13.04 -4.18
C CYS A 72 -22.92 -14.53 -3.85
N LYS A 73 -23.69 -14.92 -2.83
CA LYS A 73 -23.72 -16.26 -2.24
C LYS A 73 -24.08 -17.37 -3.24
N ASP A 74 -24.78 -17.02 -4.32
CA ASP A 74 -25.21 -17.97 -5.37
C ASP A 74 -24.11 -18.25 -6.41
N THR A 75 -22.92 -17.65 -6.26
CA THR A 75 -21.74 -18.05 -7.05
C THR A 75 -21.39 -19.50 -6.70
N THR A 76 -21.15 -20.34 -7.69
CA THR A 76 -20.84 -21.77 -7.47
C THR A 76 -19.46 -22.16 -8.00
N LEU A 77 -18.90 -23.22 -7.40
CA LEU A 77 -17.70 -23.92 -7.88
C LEU A 77 -18.04 -25.41 -7.96
N GLU A 78 -18.28 -25.89 -9.18
CA GLU A 78 -18.67 -27.28 -9.45
C GLU A 78 -17.69 -27.92 -10.41
N SER A 79 -17.12 -29.06 -10.05
CA SER A 79 -16.15 -29.78 -10.88
C SER A 79 -15.01 -28.89 -11.40
N GLY A 80 -14.59 -27.90 -10.61
CA GLY A 80 -13.53 -26.94 -10.95
C GLY A 80 -13.95 -25.77 -11.84
N LYS A 81 -15.23 -25.66 -12.21
CA LYS A 81 -15.80 -24.55 -12.97
C LYS A 81 -16.48 -23.53 -12.06
N ILE A 82 -16.13 -22.25 -12.22
CA ILE A 82 -16.75 -21.15 -11.50
C ILE A 82 -17.93 -20.60 -12.29
N THR A 83 -19.10 -20.49 -11.66
CA THR A 83 -20.27 -19.79 -12.22
C THR A 83 -20.61 -18.60 -11.33
N LEU A 84 -20.48 -17.39 -11.88
CA LEU A 84 -20.74 -16.13 -11.18
C LEU A 84 -22.23 -15.84 -11.07
N ALA A 85 -22.68 -15.40 -9.90
CA ALA A 85 -24.02 -14.86 -9.70
C ALA A 85 -24.08 -13.32 -9.85
N CYS A 86 -22.93 -12.65 -9.84
CA CYS A 86 -22.83 -11.22 -10.08
C CYS A 86 -21.43 -10.83 -10.56
N PRO A 87 -21.24 -9.59 -11.08
CA PRO A 87 -19.94 -9.14 -11.57
C PRO A 87 -18.83 -9.23 -10.54
N LEU A 88 -17.60 -9.44 -11.01
CA LEU A 88 -16.40 -9.49 -10.18
C LEU A 88 -16.04 -8.10 -9.64
N PRO A 89 -15.30 -8.02 -8.52
CA PRO A 89 -14.80 -6.74 -8.02
C PRO A 89 -13.81 -6.13 -9.02
N LYS A 90 -13.91 -4.80 -9.21
CA LYS A 90 -13.02 -4.03 -10.11
C LYS A 90 -11.82 -3.42 -9.40
N LYS A 91 -11.56 -3.84 -8.16
CA LYS A 91 -10.45 -3.39 -7.30
C LYS A 91 -9.88 -4.60 -6.57
N LEU A 92 -8.56 -4.59 -6.34
CA LEU A 92 -7.89 -5.56 -5.49
C LEU A 92 -8.65 -5.74 -4.17
N GLN A 93 -8.97 -6.99 -3.84
CA GLN A 93 -9.57 -7.40 -2.58
C GLN A 93 -8.53 -8.14 -1.74
N TYR A 94 -8.62 -8.00 -0.42
CA TYR A 94 -7.81 -8.78 0.50
C TYR A 94 -8.42 -10.18 0.59
N CYS A 95 -7.66 -11.22 0.28
CA CYS A 95 -8.17 -12.58 0.38
C CYS A 95 -8.45 -12.95 1.84
N VAL A 96 -7.65 -12.48 2.79
CA VAL A 96 -7.91 -12.59 4.22
C VAL A 96 -7.77 -11.21 4.83
N GLU A 97 -8.87 -10.69 5.40
CA GLU A 97 -8.89 -9.40 6.08
C GLU A 97 -8.30 -9.53 7.50
N ALA A 98 -7.86 -8.39 8.03
CA ALA A 98 -7.57 -8.28 9.46
C ALA A 98 -8.87 -8.45 10.25
N ASP A 99 -8.80 -9.03 11.46
CA ASP A 99 -10.01 -9.28 12.25
C ASP A 99 -10.60 -7.96 12.77
N PRO A 100 -11.95 -7.85 12.89
CA PRO A 100 -12.65 -6.58 13.14
C PRO A 100 -12.56 -6.04 14.59
N PHE A 101 -11.53 -6.39 15.36
CA PHE A 101 -11.27 -5.80 16.70
C PHE A 101 -10.77 -4.34 16.64
N ASP A 102 -10.75 -3.74 15.45
CA ASP A 102 -10.27 -2.40 15.15
C ASP A 102 -11.40 -1.50 14.62
N PRO A 103 -11.83 -0.45 15.34
CA PRO A 103 -12.87 0.46 14.86
C PRO A 103 -12.34 1.32 13.70
N PRO A 104 -13.09 1.55 12.61
CA PRO A 104 -14.01 0.69 11.88
C PRO A 104 -13.43 0.37 10.47
N LEU A 105 -12.19 -0.13 10.39
CA LEU A 105 -11.52 -0.49 9.12
C LEU A 105 -10.49 -1.64 9.27
N GLY A 106 -10.48 -2.39 10.37
CA GLY A 106 -9.45 -3.42 10.58
C GLY A 106 -8.04 -2.83 10.79
N ARG A 107 -7.96 -1.55 11.18
CA ARG A 107 -6.73 -0.81 11.46
C ARG A 107 -6.84 -0.20 12.84
N VAL A 108 -5.86 -0.41 13.73
CA VAL A 108 -5.66 0.47 14.88
C VAL A 108 -5.37 1.84 14.28
N PRO A 109 -6.24 2.85 14.43
CA PRO A 109 -5.94 4.18 13.91
C PRO A 109 -4.63 4.63 14.55
N GLY A 110 -3.69 5.17 13.76
CA GLY A 110 -2.50 5.84 14.30
C GLY A 110 -2.87 6.91 15.36
N ALA A 111 -4.12 7.39 15.34
CA ALA A 111 -4.70 8.32 16.30
C ALA A 111 -5.32 7.70 17.58
N LEU A 112 -5.52 6.38 17.66
CA LEU A 112 -6.05 5.70 18.87
C LEU A 112 -5.05 4.74 19.53
N GLY A 113 -3.74 4.93 19.31
CA GLY A 113 -2.73 4.41 20.23
C GLY A 113 -1.92 3.21 19.74
N GLY A 114 -1.62 3.13 18.45
CA GLY A 114 -0.38 2.52 18.01
C GLY A 114 0.69 3.60 17.81
N LYS A 115 1.06 4.37 18.84
CA LYS A 115 2.38 5.02 18.77
C LYS A 115 3.38 3.88 18.60
N LEU A 116 4.24 3.93 17.59
CA LEU A 116 5.42 3.06 17.64
C LEU A 116 6.07 3.31 19.00
N SER A 117 6.37 2.23 19.69
CA SER A 117 6.83 2.35 21.05
C SER A 117 8.12 3.18 21.11
N PRO A 118 8.41 3.78 22.28
CA PRO A 118 9.70 4.38 22.55
C PRO A 118 10.88 3.46 22.17
N GLU A 119 10.73 2.13 22.24
CA GLU A 119 11.73 1.15 21.82
C GLU A 119 12.07 1.22 20.32
N ILE A 120 11.12 1.49 19.44
CA ILE A 120 11.38 1.60 17.99
C ILE A 120 12.12 2.89 17.69
N SER A 121 11.66 4.00 18.27
CA SER A 121 12.35 5.29 18.20
C SER A 121 13.76 5.21 18.78
N LYS A 122 13.95 4.48 19.89
CA LYS A 122 15.26 4.20 20.49
C LYS A 122 16.12 3.33 19.59
N SER A 123 15.57 2.27 19.00
CA SER A 123 16.30 1.35 18.13
C SER A 123 16.81 2.02 16.84
N LEU A 124 16.03 2.96 16.29
CA LEU A 124 16.46 3.80 15.17
C LEU A 124 17.59 4.76 15.59
N LYS A 125 17.50 5.35 16.79
CA LYS A 125 18.57 6.18 17.38
C LYS A 125 19.86 5.38 17.64
N ASP A 126 19.77 4.17 18.16
CA ASP A 126 20.90 3.26 18.38
C ASP A 126 21.59 2.88 17.06
N GLY A 127 20.85 2.87 15.95
CA GLY A 127 21.37 2.75 14.59
C GLY A 127 22.14 3.98 14.08
N LYS A 128 22.38 4.98 14.94
CA LYS A 128 22.93 6.30 14.61
C LYS A 128 22.13 7.01 13.51
N THR A 129 20.81 6.84 13.54
CA THR A 129 19.90 7.58 12.67
C THR A 129 19.02 8.48 13.53
N CYS A 130 18.37 9.45 12.90
CA CYS A 130 17.30 10.20 13.55
C CYS A 130 15.98 10.08 12.79
N ILE A 131 15.75 8.88 12.22
CA ILE A 131 14.49 8.50 11.60
C ILE A 131 13.37 8.55 12.66
N ASN A 132 12.32 9.30 12.36
CA ASN A 132 11.08 9.31 13.13
C ASN A 132 10.26 8.07 12.73
N GLY A 133 10.31 7.05 13.58
CA GLY A 133 9.52 5.85 13.40
C GLY A 133 8.03 6.17 13.35
N GLU A 134 7.51 6.93 14.31
CA GLU A 134 6.07 7.23 14.46
C GLU A 134 5.46 7.76 13.15
N PHE A 135 6.16 8.68 12.49
CA PHE A 135 5.78 9.17 11.17
C PHE A 135 5.66 8.03 10.14
N VAL A 136 6.68 7.19 10.02
CA VAL A 136 6.69 6.07 9.05
C VAL A 136 5.54 5.10 9.32
N SER A 137 5.27 4.73 10.58
CA SER A 137 4.17 3.81 10.89
C SER A 137 2.79 4.40 10.65
N ALA A 138 2.59 5.68 10.96
CA ALA A 138 1.34 6.37 10.62
C ALA A 138 1.07 6.29 9.11
N GLU A 139 2.11 6.46 8.30
CA GLU A 139 1.99 6.41 6.84
C GLU A 139 1.84 5.00 6.25
N GLU A 140 2.30 3.95 6.94
CA GLU A 140 2.00 2.55 6.60
C GLU A 140 0.60 2.10 7.04
N GLY A 141 -0.15 2.98 7.72
CA GLY A 141 -1.51 2.74 8.16
C GLY A 141 -1.62 2.06 9.52
N GLY A 142 -0.56 2.15 10.34
CA GLY A 142 -0.51 1.62 11.71
C GLY A 142 -0.04 0.18 11.81
N SER A 143 0.05 -0.32 13.05
CA SER A 143 0.49 -1.68 13.34
C SER A 143 -0.70 -2.63 13.50
N TYR A 144 -0.76 -3.67 12.67
CA TYR A 144 -1.84 -4.66 12.69
C TYR A 144 -1.52 -5.80 13.68
N LEU A 145 -2.33 -5.93 14.72
CA LEU A 145 -2.27 -7.07 15.64
C LEU A 145 -2.82 -8.36 15.02
N SER A 146 -3.72 -8.22 14.05
CA SER A 146 -4.28 -9.33 13.29
C SER A 146 -3.61 -9.45 11.93
N PRO A 147 -3.05 -10.62 11.60
CA PRO A 147 -2.50 -10.82 10.27
C PRO A 147 -3.58 -10.74 9.19
N TYR A 148 -3.18 -10.26 8.03
CA TYR A 148 -4.00 -10.15 6.82
C TYR A 148 -3.19 -10.53 5.58
N VAL A 149 -3.84 -10.67 4.43
CA VAL A 149 -3.17 -10.90 3.15
C VAL A 149 -3.72 -9.91 2.12
N PRO A 150 -2.94 -8.87 1.73
CA PRO A 150 -3.37 -7.85 0.77
C PRO A 150 -3.23 -8.34 -0.68
N TRP A 151 -3.86 -9.48 -0.97
CA TRP A 151 -3.81 -10.12 -2.29
C TRP A 151 -5.16 -10.68 -2.70
N GLY A 152 -5.45 -10.60 -3.99
CA GLY A 152 -6.54 -11.30 -4.65
C GLY A 152 -6.13 -11.67 -6.07
N PRO A 153 -6.80 -12.63 -6.71
CA PRO A 153 -6.52 -13.01 -8.10
C PRO A 153 -6.83 -11.89 -9.11
N ILE A 154 -7.62 -10.89 -8.72
CA ILE A 154 -7.95 -9.72 -9.53
C ILE A 154 -7.35 -8.47 -8.90
N SER A 155 -6.58 -7.70 -9.68
CA SER A 155 -5.93 -6.46 -9.21
C SER A 155 -6.71 -5.19 -9.58
N GLY A 156 -7.61 -5.30 -10.56
CA GLY A 156 -8.39 -4.18 -11.05
C GLY A 156 -9.16 -4.53 -12.31
N ALA A 157 -9.42 -3.51 -13.13
CA ALA A 157 -10.08 -3.66 -14.42
C ALA A 157 -9.41 -2.80 -15.50
N THR A 158 -9.51 -3.23 -16.75
CA THR A 158 -9.11 -2.42 -17.91
C THR A 158 -10.03 -1.21 -18.07
N LYS A 159 -9.67 -0.27 -18.96
CA LYS A 159 -10.54 0.86 -19.31
C LYS A 159 -11.94 0.42 -19.80
N ASP A 160 -12.00 -0.72 -20.45
CA ASP A 160 -13.23 -1.33 -20.96
C ASP A 160 -13.97 -2.18 -19.91
N GLY A 161 -13.52 -2.15 -18.65
CA GLY A 161 -14.20 -2.79 -17.52
C GLY A 161 -13.89 -4.28 -17.33
N LYS A 162 -13.01 -4.86 -18.14
CA LYS A 162 -12.65 -6.29 -18.02
C LYS A 162 -11.74 -6.53 -16.81
N PRO A 163 -11.95 -7.60 -16.03
CA PRO A 163 -11.06 -7.94 -14.92
C PRO A 163 -9.60 -8.11 -15.38
N VAL A 164 -8.67 -7.75 -14.51
CA VAL A 164 -7.23 -7.91 -14.74
C VAL A 164 -6.66 -8.85 -13.69
N LEU A 165 -6.00 -9.92 -14.14
CA LEU A 165 -5.30 -10.83 -13.24
C LEU A 165 -4.20 -10.10 -12.48
N THR A 166 -3.96 -10.55 -11.26
CA THR A 166 -2.86 -10.04 -10.45
C THR A 166 -1.54 -10.64 -10.92
N ASP A 167 -0.92 -10.00 -11.90
CA ASP A 167 0.39 -10.38 -12.41
C ASP A 167 1.49 -9.58 -11.69
N GLY A 168 2.45 -10.28 -11.07
CA GLY A 168 3.61 -9.68 -10.39
C GLY A 168 3.42 -9.29 -8.92
N ASN A 169 2.19 -9.17 -8.39
CA ASN A 169 2.01 -9.03 -6.95
C ASN A 169 2.15 -10.40 -6.27
N SER A 170 3.10 -10.51 -5.34
CA SER A 170 3.41 -11.75 -4.62
C SER A 170 3.28 -11.59 -3.11
N SER A 171 2.39 -10.72 -2.65
CA SER A 171 2.16 -10.47 -1.21
C SER A 171 1.94 -11.77 -0.45
N GLY A 172 2.53 -11.86 0.73
CA GLY A 172 2.25 -12.90 1.71
C GLY A 172 1.36 -12.41 2.83
N VAL A 173 1.40 -13.15 3.94
CA VAL A 173 0.79 -12.71 5.20
C VAL A 173 1.52 -11.48 5.69
N THR A 174 0.77 -10.43 6.01
CA THR A 174 1.28 -9.16 6.53
C THR A 174 0.81 -8.96 7.97
N ILE A 175 1.73 -8.51 8.83
CA ILE A 175 1.49 -8.19 10.25
C ILE A 175 2.16 -6.88 10.62
N GLY A 176 1.80 -6.31 11.77
CA GLY A 176 2.45 -5.12 12.30
C GLY A 176 2.37 -3.95 11.32
N THR A 177 3.44 -3.17 11.24
CA THR A 177 3.55 -2.01 10.35
C THR A 177 3.98 -2.45 8.94
N GLY A 178 3.24 -3.35 8.29
CA GLY A 178 3.53 -3.77 6.91
C GLY A 178 4.61 -4.85 6.76
N VAL A 179 4.88 -5.64 7.80
CA VAL A 179 5.85 -6.74 7.74
C VAL A 179 5.31 -7.90 6.91
N ASP A 180 5.76 -8.02 5.67
CA ASP A 180 5.41 -9.11 4.75
C ASP A 180 6.20 -10.40 5.05
N LEU A 181 5.53 -11.36 5.68
CA LEU A 181 6.07 -12.69 5.99
C LEU A 181 6.34 -13.51 4.72
N GLY A 182 5.67 -13.21 3.61
CA GLY A 182 5.93 -13.84 2.31
C GLY A 182 7.26 -13.43 1.70
N ALA A 183 7.83 -12.30 2.10
CA ALA A 183 9.16 -11.87 1.68
C ALA A 183 10.30 -12.62 2.40
N ILE A 184 9.99 -13.39 3.45
CA ILE A 184 10.97 -14.15 4.23
C ILE A 184 11.33 -15.44 3.49
N SER A 185 12.50 -15.47 2.84
CA SER A 185 13.02 -16.64 2.13
C SER A 185 13.70 -17.67 3.04
N GLN A 186 14.06 -17.28 4.27
CA GLN A 186 14.74 -18.13 5.24
C GLN A 186 13.97 -18.15 6.57
N PRO A 187 12.99 -19.05 6.74
CA PRO A 187 12.14 -19.10 7.93
C PRO A 187 12.91 -19.32 9.24
N ASP A 188 13.81 -20.29 9.30
CA ASP A 188 14.50 -20.63 10.55
C ASP A 188 15.42 -19.51 11.07
N PRO A 189 16.27 -18.87 10.22
CA PRO A 189 17.01 -17.68 10.63
C PRO A 189 16.11 -16.55 11.12
N TYR A 190 14.98 -16.32 10.46
CA TYR A 190 14.04 -15.27 10.87
C TYR A 190 13.41 -15.59 12.24
N LEU A 191 12.98 -16.83 12.48
CA LEU A 191 12.44 -17.25 13.78
C LEU A 191 13.46 -17.12 14.92
N LYS A 192 14.76 -17.35 14.65
CA LYS A 192 15.84 -17.12 15.61
C LYS A 192 16.05 -15.62 15.89
N GLN A 193 15.89 -14.76 14.88
CA GLN A 193 15.94 -13.32 15.08
C GLN A 193 14.76 -12.84 15.93
N LEU A 194 13.55 -13.36 15.69
CA LEU A 194 12.38 -13.08 16.53
C LEU A 194 12.61 -13.53 17.98
N GLU A 195 13.21 -14.70 18.17
CA GLU A 195 13.58 -15.19 19.50
C GLU A 195 14.55 -14.26 20.22
N ALA A 196 15.63 -13.87 19.54
CA ALA A 196 16.63 -12.96 20.08
C ALA A 196 16.06 -11.56 20.36
N ALA A 197 15.03 -11.15 19.62
CA ALA A 197 14.27 -9.92 19.86
C ALA A 197 13.26 -10.06 21.03
N GLY A 198 13.13 -11.24 21.64
CA GLY A 198 12.25 -11.48 22.77
C GLY A 198 10.79 -11.75 22.40
N VAL A 199 10.49 -12.09 21.15
CA VAL A 199 9.14 -12.48 20.71
C VAL A 199 8.79 -13.84 21.31
N SER A 200 7.61 -13.93 21.91
CA SER A 200 7.18 -15.13 22.60
C SER A 200 7.19 -16.37 21.70
N LYS A 201 7.48 -17.55 22.30
CA LYS A 201 7.40 -18.83 21.59
C LYS A 201 6.01 -19.06 20.99
N ALA A 202 4.95 -18.69 21.70
CA ALA A 202 3.58 -18.83 21.22
C ALA A 202 3.33 -18.04 19.93
N THR A 203 3.81 -16.80 19.84
CA THR A 203 3.73 -16.00 18.60
C THR A 203 4.59 -16.59 17.50
N ARG A 204 5.83 -16.98 17.79
CA ARG A 204 6.71 -17.63 16.79
C ARG A 204 6.12 -18.92 16.22
N ASP A 205 5.53 -19.75 17.06
CA ASP A 205 4.87 -21.00 16.65
C ASP A 205 3.67 -20.72 15.73
N LYS A 206 2.89 -19.65 16.00
CA LYS A 206 1.79 -19.20 15.12
C LYS A 206 2.29 -18.63 13.78
N LEU A 207 3.42 -17.93 13.78
CA LEU A 207 3.97 -17.32 12.55
C LEU A 207 4.67 -18.32 11.64
N LYS A 208 5.30 -19.35 12.21
CA LYS A 208 6.08 -20.36 11.49
C LYS A 208 5.40 -20.92 10.22
N PRO A 209 4.13 -21.38 10.23
CA PRO A 209 3.50 -21.91 9.02
C PRO A 209 3.22 -20.87 7.93
N LEU A 210 3.28 -19.57 8.27
CA LEU A 210 2.96 -18.45 7.39
C LEU A 210 4.18 -17.90 6.65
N LEU A 211 5.40 -18.17 7.15
CA LEU A 211 6.65 -17.65 6.61
C LEU A 211 6.90 -18.15 5.18
N GLY A 212 7.23 -17.22 4.28
CA GLY A 212 7.54 -17.49 2.88
C GLY A 212 6.33 -17.85 2.01
N LYS A 213 5.12 -17.92 2.57
CA LYS A 213 3.89 -18.16 1.81
C LYS A 213 3.48 -16.90 1.05
N LYS A 214 3.07 -17.05 -0.20
CA LYS A 214 2.70 -15.96 -1.11
C LYS A 214 1.37 -16.25 -1.78
N LYS A 215 0.67 -15.21 -2.22
CA LYS A 215 -0.57 -15.33 -3.01
C LYS A 215 -1.59 -16.27 -2.35
N ALA A 216 -2.23 -17.15 -3.12
CA ALA A 216 -3.25 -18.07 -2.65
C ALA A 216 -2.75 -18.99 -1.52
N ASP A 217 -1.47 -19.40 -1.51
CA ASP A 217 -0.90 -20.18 -0.41
C ASP A 217 -0.88 -19.41 0.90
N ALA A 218 -0.60 -18.10 0.85
CA ALA A 218 -0.67 -17.23 2.04
C ALA A 218 -2.11 -17.10 2.54
N CYS A 219 -3.07 -16.94 1.63
CA CYS A 219 -4.48 -16.89 1.95
C CYS A 219 -4.95 -18.18 2.65
N LYS A 220 -4.57 -19.33 2.07
CA LYS A 220 -4.89 -20.65 2.63
C LYS A 220 -4.25 -20.84 3.99
N ALA A 221 -2.94 -20.63 4.11
CA ALA A 221 -2.20 -20.83 5.35
C ALA A 221 -2.74 -19.94 6.48
N LEU A 222 -3.07 -18.67 6.20
CA LEU A 222 -3.63 -17.80 7.23
C LEU A 222 -5.04 -18.22 7.65
N ARG A 223 -5.89 -18.67 6.73
CA ARG A 223 -7.22 -19.20 7.08
C ARG A 223 -7.10 -20.45 7.94
N GLU A 224 -6.23 -21.37 7.58
CA GLU A 224 -5.97 -22.58 8.36
C GLU A 224 -5.46 -22.24 9.77
N ALA A 225 -4.58 -21.24 9.88
CA ALA A 225 -4.10 -20.75 11.17
C ALA A 225 -5.17 -20.04 12.00
N LYS A 226 -6.12 -19.34 11.37
CA LYS A 226 -7.27 -18.71 12.03
C LYS A 226 -8.34 -19.74 12.45
N GLY A 227 -8.50 -20.82 11.68
CA GLY A 227 -9.60 -21.77 11.85
C GLY A 227 -10.96 -21.07 11.76
N ASP A 228 -11.85 -21.41 12.68
CA ASP A 228 -13.17 -20.75 12.82
C ASP A 228 -13.12 -19.45 13.66
N GLY A 229 -11.93 -19.04 14.12
CA GLY A 229 -11.73 -17.94 15.05
C GLY A 229 -10.91 -16.78 14.49
N THR A 230 -10.53 -15.87 15.39
CA THR A 230 -9.64 -14.75 15.11
C THR A 230 -8.20 -15.10 15.44
N MET A 231 -7.24 -14.56 14.68
CA MET A 231 -5.82 -14.61 15.03
C MET A 231 -5.36 -13.21 15.42
N VAL A 232 -5.24 -12.98 16.72
CA VAL A 232 -4.69 -11.74 17.29
C VAL A 232 -3.36 -12.07 17.95
N LEU A 233 -2.33 -11.31 17.59
CA LEU A 233 -1.00 -11.38 18.21
C LEU A 233 -0.92 -10.42 19.40
N PRO A 234 -0.16 -10.76 20.47
CA PRO A 234 0.07 -9.83 21.56
C PRO A 234 0.76 -8.55 21.07
N ALA A 235 0.29 -7.38 21.52
CA ALA A 235 0.83 -6.08 21.10
C ALA A 235 2.35 -5.98 21.33
N GLU A 236 2.84 -6.45 22.49
CA GLU A 236 4.26 -6.47 22.82
C GLU A 236 5.10 -7.30 21.82
N ASP A 237 4.56 -8.42 21.34
CA ASP A 237 5.26 -9.25 20.35
C ASP A 237 5.28 -8.59 18.97
N VAL A 238 4.18 -7.93 18.57
CA VAL A 238 4.08 -7.19 17.31
C VAL A 238 5.04 -6.00 17.31
N GLU A 239 5.17 -5.31 18.43
CA GLU A 239 6.11 -4.20 18.60
C GLU A 239 7.56 -4.65 18.44
N LYS A 240 7.95 -5.80 19.00
CA LYS A 240 9.29 -6.39 18.81
C LYS A 240 9.54 -6.78 17.35
N ILE A 241 8.52 -7.29 16.66
CA ILE A 241 8.58 -7.60 15.23
C ILE A 241 8.79 -6.33 14.40
N ASP A 242 8.02 -5.28 14.66
CA ASP A 242 8.16 -3.98 13.99
C ASP A 242 9.55 -3.38 14.25
N THR A 243 10.03 -3.44 15.51
CA THR A 243 11.38 -2.99 15.88
C THR A 243 12.46 -3.71 15.06
N LEU A 244 12.38 -5.03 14.97
CA LEU A 244 13.32 -5.83 14.19
C LEU A 244 13.25 -5.46 12.70
N ALA A 245 12.04 -5.32 12.15
CA ALA A 245 11.83 -4.95 10.76
C ALA A 245 12.46 -3.60 10.45
N PHE A 246 12.16 -2.56 11.23
CA PHE A 246 12.72 -1.22 11.05
C PHE A 246 14.24 -1.22 11.15
N LYS A 247 14.80 -1.87 12.18
CA LYS A 247 16.25 -1.97 12.39
C LYS A 247 16.95 -2.66 11.22
N SER A 248 16.35 -3.71 10.66
CA SER A 248 16.92 -4.44 9.51
C SER A 248 16.93 -3.63 8.21
N ARG A 249 16.04 -2.63 8.08
CA ARG A 249 15.91 -1.79 6.89
C ARG A 249 16.90 -0.64 6.86
N VAL A 250 17.41 -0.18 8.02
CA VAL A 250 18.37 0.93 8.08
C VAL A 250 19.66 0.66 7.28
N PRO A 251 20.36 -0.48 7.44
CA PRO A 251 21.54 -0.78 6.63
C PRO A 251 21.23 -0.86 5.13
N ILE A 252 20.06 -1.40 4.76
CA ILE A 252 19.60 -1.47 3.38
C ILE A 252 19.44 -0.06 2.81
N LEU A 253 18.82 0.85 3.56
CA LEU A 253 18.64 2.23 3.15
C LEU A 253 19.98 2.95 2.93
N LYS A 254 20.91 2.82 3.89
CA LYS A 254 22.25 3.39 3.76
C LYS A 254 22.97 2.88 2.51
N SER A 255 22.87 1.58 2.24
CA SER A 255 23.42 0.97 1.04
C SER A 255 22.78 1.52 -0.23
N GLN A 256 21.44 1.61 -0.30
CA GLN A 256 20.75 2.18 -1.46
C GLN A 256 21.13 3.64 -1.70
N PHE A 257 21.26 4.45 -0.64
CA PHE A 257 21.69 5.85 -0.75
C PHE A 257 23.12 5.96 -1.28
N ALA A 258 24.04 5.13 -0.80
CA ALA A 258 25.42 5.07 -1.29
C ALA A 258 25.50 4.63 -2.77
N THR A 259 24.64 3.69 -3.19
CA THR A 259 24.49 3.28 -4.60
C THR A 259 23.95 4.45 -5.44
N ALA A 260 22.87 5.12 -5.00
CA ALA A 260 22.30 6.26 -5.69
C ALA A 260 23.33 7.39 -5.88
N ARG A 261 24.12 7.69 -4.84
CA ARG A 261 25.25 8.62 -4.90
C ARG A 261 26.26 8.23 -5.97
N SER A 262 26.71 6.97 -5.96
CA SER A 262 27.69 6.47 -6.93
C SER A 262 27.16 6.55 -8.37
N SER A 263 25.90 6.17 -8.59
CA SER A 263 25.24 6.29 -9.89
C SER A 263 25.10 7.75 -10.35
N ARG A 264 24.72 8.65 -9.45
CA ARG A 264 24.61 10.09 -9.76
C ARG A 264 25.97 10.69 -10.13
N MET A 265 27.02 10.34 -9.38
CA MET A 265 28.39 10.75 -9.71
C MET A 265 28.83 10.29 -11.10
N ALA A 266 28.60 9.02 -11.45
CA ALA A 266 28.94 8.49 -12.76
C ALA A 266 28.19 9.21 -13.90
N ASN A 267 26.91 9.52 -13.68
CA ASN A 267 26.09 10.28 -14.64
C ASN A 267 26.62 11.71 -14.82
N LEU A 268 26.96 12.40 -13.73
CA LEU A 268 27.54 13.76 -13.79
C LEU A 268 28.90 13.76 -14.50
N GLN A 269 29.78 12.81 -14.19
CA GLN A 269 31.07 12.66 -14.87
C GLN A 269 30.90 12.41 -16.37
N SER A 270 29.92 11.58 -16.75
CA SER A 270 29.60 11.32 -18.15
C SER A 270 29.09 12.58 -18.84
N ALA A 271 28.20 13.34 -18.21
CA ALA A 271 27.67 14.60 -18.75
C ALA A 271 28.76 15.67 -18.91
N ILE A 272 29.66 15.81 -17.94
CA ILE A 272 30.83 16.71 -18.03
C ILE A 272 31.73 16.31 -19.19
N ALA A 273 32.03 15.02 -19.34
CA ALA A 273 32.87 14.51 -20.43
C ALA A 273 32.22 14.72 -21.81
N GLN A 274 30.89 14.57 -21.91
CA GLN A 274 30.14 14.83 -23.13
C GLN A 274 30.15 16.32 -23.49
N GLU A 275 29.90 17.20 -22.53
CA GLU A 275 29.89 18.66 -22.74
C GLU A 275 31.28 19.17 -23.16
N LYS A 276 32.36 18.65 -22.54
CA LYS A 276 33.74 18.97 -22.92
C LYS A 276 34.10 18.53 -24.35
N LYS A 277 33.41 17.52 -24.89
CA LYS A 277 33.61 17.01 -26.26
C LYS A 277 32.64 17.59 -27.29
N ALA A 278 31.70 18.43 -26.86
CA ALA A 278 30.75 19.06 -27.78
C ALA A 278 31.47 19.98 -28.77
N LYS A 279 30.86 20.21 -29.94
CA LYS A 279 31.43 21.11 -30.98
C LYS A 279 31.65 22.54 -30.46
N GLN A 280 30.81 22.97 -29.52
CA GLN A 280 30.93 24.23 -28.79
C GLN A 280 30.70 23.93 -27.31
N PRO A 281 31.77 23.67 -26.54
CA PRO A 281 31.64 23.40 -25.10
C PRO A 281 31.13 24.63 -24.34
N ASP A 282 30.10 24.46 -23.52
CA ASP A 282 29.61 25.50 -22.62
C ASP A 282 30.35 25.45 -21.27
N ALA A 283 31.25 26.40 -21.05
CA ALA A 283 32.04 26.50 -19.83
C ALA A 283 31.18 26.73 -18.57
N VAL A 284 30.06 27.46 -18.68
CA VAL A 284 29.15 27.72 -17.55
C VAL A 284 28.45 26.43 -17.15
N LYS A 285 27.98 25.67 -18.14
CA LYS A 285 27.34 24.38 -17.92
C LYS A 285 28.30 23.34 -17.32
N ILE A 286 29.54 23.29 -17.80
CA ILE A 286 30.58 22.41 -17.24
C ILE A 286 30.84 22.77 -15.77
N ALA A 287 31.03 24.04 -15.45
CA ALA A 287 31.27 24.50 -14.08
C ALA A 287 30.09 24.16 -13.15
N ALA A 288 28.85 24.32 -13.63
CA ALA A 288 27.66 23.95 -12.88
C ALA A 288 27.60 22.44 -12.57
N LEU A 289 27.90 21.59 -13.57
CA LEU A 289 27.95 20.14 -13.39
C LEU A 289 29.09 19.70 -12.45
N GLU A 290 30.25 20.33 -12.54
CA GLU A 290 31.39 20.07 -11.63
C GLU A 290 31.04 20.47 -10.19
N ALA A 291 30.38 21.61 -9.99
CA ALA A 291 29.88 22.04 -8.68
C ALA A 291 28.86 21.03 -8.11
N GLN A 292 27.92 20.54 -8.92
CA GLN A 292 26.99 19.47 -8.52
C GLN A 292 27.74 18.20 -8.11
N ALA A 293 28.76 17.79 -8.88
CA ALA A 293 29.54 16.59 -8.58
C ALA A 293 30.31 16.70 -7.25
N VAL A 294 30.78 17.91 -6.88
CA VAL A 294 31.39 18.13 -5.57
C VAL A 294 30.38 17.91 -4.44
N LYS A 295 29.17 18.44 -4.56
CA LYS A 295 28.10 18.25 -3.56
C LYS A 295 27.71 16.78 -3.43
N VAL A 296 27.45 16.10 -4.55
CA VAL A 296 27.09 14.67 -4.56
C VAL A 296 28.21 13.82 -3.96
N LYS A 297 29.48 14.11 -4.24
CA LYS A 297 30.62 13.38 -3.66
C LYS A 297 30.67 13.52 -2.14
N ALA A 298 30.35 14.70 -1.61
CA ALA A 298 30.36 14.98 -0.17
C ALA A 298 29.14 14.39 0.57
N SER A 299 28.03 14.13 -0.14
CA SER A 299 26.81 13.62 0.48
C SER A 299 27.00 12.25 1.16
N SER A 300 26.44 12.11 2.35
CA SER A 300 26.32 10.86 3.10
C SER A 300 24.92 10.77 3.70
N PHE A 301 24.41 9.55 3.88
CA PHE A 301 23.13 9.36 4.55
C PHE A 301 23.17 9.90 5.98
N ASP A 302 24.30 9.70 6.67
CA ASP A 302 24.45 10.09 8.09
C ASP A 302 24.48 11.61 8.28
N ASP A 303 24.74 12.38 7.23
CA ASP A 303 24.77 13.85 7.26
C ASP A 303 23.39 14.49 6.96
N LEU A 304 22.42 13.68 6.53
CA LEU A 304 21.06 14.15 6.28
C LEU A 304 20.37 14.56 7.58
N THR A 305 19.52 15.57 7.51
CA THR A 305 18.66 15.97 8.63
C THR A 305 17.68 14.86 9.01
N CYS A 306 17.10 14.94 10.20
CA CYS A 306 16.14 13.94 10.67
C CYS A 306 14.89 13.86 9.80
N ASN A 307 14.43 15.00 9.28
CA ASN A 307 13.31 15.03 8.34
C ASN A 307 13.67 14.35 7.02
N GLN A 308 14.86 14.63 6.48
CA GLN A 308 15.37 13.99 5.27
C GLN A 308 15.51 12.47 5.44
N GLN A 309 16.12 12.01 6.54
CA GLN A 309 16.26 10.58 6.84
C GLN A 309 14.90 9.89 6.99
N SER A 310 13.94 10.54 7.66
CA SER A 310 12.60 9.99 7.91
C SER A 310 11.78 9.85 6.63
N VAL A 311 11.75 10.88 5.78
CA VAL A 311 11.04 10.84 4.50
C VAL A 311 11.69 9.82 3.57
N LEU A 312 13.02 9.77 3.53
CA LEU A 312 13.73 8.79 2.72
C LEU A 312 13.45 7.35 3.19
N PHE A 313 13.42 7.11 4.50
CA PHE A 313 13.05 5.82 5.06
C PHE A 313 11.59 5.45 4.77
N SER A 314 10.65 6.39 4.95
CA SER A 314 9.24 6.25 4.58
C SER A 314 9.09 5.80 3.13
N THR A 315 9.73 6.51 2.21
CA THR A 315 9.70 6.20 0.79
C THR A 315 10.26 4.81 0.49
N MET A 316 11.42 4.46 1.05
CA MET A 316 12.04 3.14 0.89
C MET A 316 11.17 2.01 1.46
N TYR A 317 10.52 2.25 2.60
CA TYR A 317 9.66 1.29 3.25
C TYR A 317 8.42 0.99 2.41
N HIS A 318 7.76 2.03 1.92
CA HIS A 318 6.56 1.91 1.09
C HIS A 318 6.86 1.33 -0.31
N GLU A 319 7.92 1.85 -0.95
CA GLU A 319 8.22 1.53 -2.34
C GLU A 319 9.21 0.37 -2.50
N GLY A 320 9.82 -0.10 -1.41
CA GLY A 320 10.87 -1.13 -1.39
C GLY A 320 12.23 -0.65 -1.88
N SER A 321 12.31 0.53 -2.50
CA SER A 321 13.54 1.14 -3.00
C SER A 321 13.38 2.65 -3.18
N ILE A 322 14.45 3.39 -2.87
CA ILE A 322 14.51 4.84 -3.11
C ILE A 322 14.76 5.20 -4.59
N GLY A 323 15.13 4.21 -5.42
CA GLY A 323 15.49 4.42 -6.83
C GLY A 323 14.30 4.43 -7.82
N LYS A 324 13.06 4.34 -7.33
CA LYS A 324 11.87 4.33 -8.20
C LYS A 324 11.59 5.72 -8.78
N ALA A 325 10.87 5.76 -9.91
CA ALA A 325 10.60 6.99 -10.66
C ALA A 325 9.97 8.12 -9.82
N ASN A 326 9.09 7.78 -8.87
CA ASN A 326 8.41 8.78 -8.02
C ASN A 326 9.29 9.32 -6.88
N SER A 327 10.44 8.69 -6.64
CA SER A 327 11.30 8.91 -5.48
C SER A 327 12.68 9.41 -5.89
N ALA A 328 13.16 9.01 -7.06
CA ALA A 328 14.45 9.39 -7.61
C ALA A 328 14.66 10.92 -7.68
N PRO A 329 13.67 11.78 -8.05
CA PRO A 329 13.86 13.22 -8.03
C PRO A 329 14.17 13.76 -6.63
N PHE A 330 13.46 13.28 -5.61
CA PHE A 330 13.72 13.65 -4.21
C PHE A 330 15.12 13.19 -3.76
N VAL A 331 15.49 11.94 -4.05
CA VAL A 331 16.81 11.40 -3.70
C VAL A 331 17.94 12.19 -4.36
N ASN A 332 17.82 12.53 -5.64
CA ASN A 332 18.83 13.32 -6.34
C ASN A 332 18.99 14.71 -5.73
N ALA A 333 17.88 15.35 -5.36
CA ALA A 333 17.93 16.65 -4.68
C ALA A 333 18.65 16.57 -3.32
N LEU A 334 18.42 15.51 -2.54
CA LEU A 334 19.17 15.28 -1.29
C LEU A 334 20.66 15.07 -1.53
N LEU A 335 21.03 14.29 -2.54
CA LEU A 335 22.44 14.07 -2.90
C LEU A 335 23.13 15.37 -3.34
N GLU A 336 22.37 16.29 -3.94
CA GLU A 336 22.86 17.59 -4.40
C GLU A 336 22.77 18.69 -3.33
N GLY A 337 22.28 18.38 -2.14
CA GLY A 337 22.05 19.35 -1.07
C GLY A 337 21.14 20.49 -1.51
N ASP A 338 20.12 20.19 -2.32
CA ASP A 338 19.16 21.14 -2.88
C ASP A 338 17.79 20.94 -2.22
N ASP A 339 17.56 21.66 -1.12
CA ASP A 339 16.32 21.54 -0.34
C ASP A 339 15.09 22.06 -1.11
N ASP A 340 15.25 23.04 -1.99
CA ASP A 340 14.15 23.58 -2.80
C ASP A 340 13.72 22.54 -3.85
N ALA A 341 14.68 21.89 -4.51
CA ALA A 341 14.40 20.78 -5.43
C ALA A 341 13.79 19.58 -4.70
N ALA A 342 14.22 19.30 -3.45
CA ALA A 342 13.67 18.22 -2.64
C ALA A 342 12.19 18.49 -2.30
N GLN A 343 11.86 19.71 -1.88
CA GLN A 343 10.46 20.12 -1.64
C GLN A 343 9.62 20.08 -2.92
N ALA A 344 10.17 20.56 -4.04
CA ALA A 344 9.48 20.52 -5.33
C ALA A 344 9.19 19.07 -5.78
N ALA A 345 10.11 18.14 -5.55
CA ALA A 345 9.91 16.72 -5.85
C ALA A 345 8.80 16.10 -5.00
N LEU A 346 8.77 16.38 -3.68
CA LEU A 346 7.69 15.91 -2.80
C LEU A 346 6.34 16.54 -3.16
N LYS A 347 6.32 17.81 -3.54
CA LYS A 347 5.12 18.48 -4.06
C LYS A 347 4.60 17.80 -5.33
N ALA A 348 5.46 17.50 -6.29
CA ALA A 348 5.08 16.77 -7.49
C ALA A 348 4.51 15.38 -7.17
N LYS A 349 5.10 14.66 -6.21
CA LYS A 349 4.55 13.38 -5.70
C LYS A 349 3.16 13.57 -5.09
N SER A 350 2.94 14.65 -4.34
CA SER A 350 1.67 15.00 -3.70
C SER A 350 0.52 15.28 -4.69
N GLU A 351 0.88 15.62 -5.94
CA GLU A 351 -0.03 15.94 -7.04
C GLU A 351 -0.21 14.75 -8.02
N SER A 352 0.31 13.57 -7.66
CA SER A 352 0.20 12.37 -8.48
C SER A 352 -1.27 12.00 -8.80
N SER A 353 -1.51 11.52 -10.01
CA SER A 353 -2.81 10.96 -10.39
C SER A 353 -3.12 9.66 -9.63
N ASN A 354 -2.09 8.99 -9.11
CA ASN A 354 -2.26 7.87 -8.18
C ASN A 354 -2.57 8.41 -6.79
N LYS A 355 -3.82 8.18 -6.32
CA LYS A 355 -4.31 8.68 -5.05
C LYS A 355 -3.50 8.25 -3.83
N LEU A 356 -2.95 7.03 -3.82
CA LEU A 356 -2.14 6.53 -2.71
C LEU A 356 -0.80 7.26 -2.65
N LEU A 357 -0.14 7.39 -3.80
CA LEU A 357 1.12 8.15 -3.90
C LEU A 357 0.91 9.64 -3.59
N ALA A 358 -0.19 10.22 -4.03
CA ALA A 358 -0.55 11.60 -3.73
C ALA A 358 -0.78 11.83 -2.23
N GLN A 359 -1.49 10.93 -1.56
CA GLN A 359 -1.69 11.01 -0.11
C GLN A 359 -0.36 10.92 0.64
N ARG A 360 0.47 9.91 0.31
CA ARG A 360 1.79 9.74 0.90
C ARG A 360 2.70 10.96 0.64
N GLY A 361 2.72 11.48 -0.59
CA GLY A 361 3.50 12.66 -0.94
C GLY A 361 3.09 13.91 -0.18
N LYS A 362 1.80 14.09 0.14
CA LYS A 362 1.33 15.20 0.98
C LYS A 362 1.86 15.09 2.40
N ALA A 363 1.80 13.90 3.00
CA ALA A 363 2.30 13.68 4.35
C ALA A 363 3.83 13.80 4.44
N GLU A 364 4.54 13.21 3.47
CA GLU A 364 6.00 13.35 3.37
C GLU A 364 6.43 14.81 3.19
N LEU A 365 5.73 15.59 2.35
CA LEU A 365 6.01 17.02 2.19
C LEU A 365 5.74 17.81 3.47
N ALA A 366 4.61 17.57 4.13
CA ALA A 366 4.26 18.22 5.39
C ALA A 366 5.31 17.93 6.46
N PHE A 367 5.70 16.66 6.63
CA PHE A 367 6.73 16.27 7.58
C PHE A 367 8.10 16.88 7.23
N TYR A 368 8.48 16.87 5.94
CA TYR A 368 9.75 17.43 5.46
C TYR A 368 9.90 18.91 5.86
N THR A 369 8.83 19.68 5.65
CA THR A 369 8.80 21.13 5.86
C THR A 369 8.51 21.55 7.31
N GLY A 370 8.34 20.59 8.23
CA GLY A 370 8.09 20.87 9.65
C GLY A 370 6.64 21.17 10.00
N GLY A 371 5.69 20.77 9.15
CA GLY A 371 4.26 20.79 9.46
C GLY A 371 3.98 19.86 10.65
N SER A 372 3.71 20.48 11.80
CA SER A 372 3.32 19.83 13.06
C SER A 372 1.88 19.31 12.98
#